data_AF-A0A1H1ASA6-F1
#
_entry.id   AF-A0A1H1ASA6-F1
#
_cell.length_a   1.000
_cell.length_b   1.000
_cell.length_c   1.000
_cell.angle_alpha   90.00
_cell.angle_beta   90.00
_cell.angle_gamma   90.00
#
_symmetry.space_group_name_H-M   'P 1'
#
loop_
_entity.id
_entity.type
_entity.pdbx_description
1 polymer ?
#
loop_
_entity_poly.entity_id
_entity_poly.type
_entity_poly.pdbx_seq_one_letter_code
_entity_poly.pdbx_strand_id
1 'polypeptide(L)'
;MNMELTKAAKTVASLAGTHEVGEPPDIYQVFADFSAESLTPEKAWWLGMVRTVCGNTSLPTDLFIAKASCTMGRVDRFKEWGYLTAAKFVGARQSEQRRQSRVGAYRTDWGHQASRDGLALALWGGKHADLIYNGLYVVNQTGWCEVPGVGVRAKQFDCTKESYQSVRDEVGGRANDLINEAAHWLAMCMSGKYSSEFIHRYELYSGNVWHG
;
A
#
# COMPACT_ATOMS: atom_id res chain seq x y z
N MET A 1 25.61 6.47 -7.43
CA MET A 1 24.65 7.34 -8.16
C MET A 1 23.96 6.48 -9.20
N ASN A 2 22.62 6.37 -9.13
CA ASN A 2 21.78 5.36 -9.79
C ASN A 2 21.74 5.47 -11.33
N MET A 3 22.55 4.69 -12.04
CA MET A 3 22.45 4.53 -13.51
C MET A 3 21.11 3.90 -13.95
N GLU A 4 20.51 3.07 -13.11
CA GLU A 4 19.26 2.34 -13.39
C GLU A 4 18.04 3.28 -13.51
N LEU A 5 17.96 4.30 -12.65
CA LEU A 5 16.86 5.28 -12.68
C LEU A 5 16.94 6.19 -13.91
N THR A 6 18.14 6.50 -14.38
CA THR A 6 18.35 7.33 -15.57
C THR A 6 17.98 6.59 -16.86
N LYS A 7 18.13 5.26 -16.87
CA LYS A 7 17.71 4.42 -18.01
C LYS A 7 16.19 4.32 -18.09
N ALA A 8 15.53 4.09 -16.95
CA ALA A 8 14.07 4.07 -16.87
C ALA A 8 13.44 5.39 -17.35
N ALA A 9 13.96 6.54 -16.89
CA ALA A 9 13.48 7.86 -17.31
C ALA A 9 13.68 8.14 -18.81
N LYS A 10 14.79 7.69 -19.40
CA LYS A 10 15.05 7.84 -20.85
C LYS A 10 14.18 6.93 -21.71
N THR A 11 13.93 5.71 -21.25
CA THR A 11 12.98 4.79 -21.90
C THR A 11 11.55 5.35 -21.83
N VAL A 12 11.21 5.99 -20.71
CA VAL A 12 9.91 6.65 -20.51
C VAL A 12 9.69 7.78 -21.51
N ALA A 13 10.69 8.63 -21.74
CA ALA A 13 10.61 9.74 -22.70
C ALA A 13 10.52 9.27 -24.16
N SER A 14 11.10 8.11 -24.48
CA SER A 14 11.08 7.54 -25.85
C SER A 14 9.75 6.89 -26.23
N LEU A 15 8.95 6.44 -25.26
CA LEU A 15 7.73 5.66 -25.49
C LEU A 15 6.45 6.50 -25.50
N ALA A 16 6.54 7.77 -25.09
CA ALA A 16 5.43 8.73 -25.11
C ALA A 16 4.88 9.04 -26.52
N GLY A 17 5.49 8.52 -27.59
CA GLY A 17 5.14 8.86 -28.98
C GLY A 17 4.36 7.81 -29.78
N THR A 18 4.02 6.63 -29.26
CA THR A 18 3.68 5.48 -30.15
C THR A 18 2.54 4.52 -29.75
N HIS A 19 1.54 4.89 -28.93
CA HIS A 19 0.50 3.93 -28.55
C HIS A 19 -0.90 4.25 -29.10
N GLU A 20 -1.33 3.48 -30.12
CA GLU A 20 -2.73 3.33 -30.54
C GLU A 20 -3.47 2.38 -29.59
N VAL A 21 -4.68 2.74 -29.18
CA VAL A 21 -5.39 2.16 -28.02
C VAL A 21 -6.47 1.17 -28.45
N GLY A 22 -6.26 -0.12 -28.13
CA GLY A 22 -7.34 -1.11 -27.93
C GLY A 22 -7.96 -0.98 -26.53
N GLU A 23 -8.98 -1.77 -26.20
CA GLU A 23 -9.60 -1.72 -24.86
C GLU A 23 -8.54 -1.81 -23.74
N PRO A 24 -8.60 -0.92 -22.73
CA PRO A 24 -7.61 -0.90 -21.66
C PRO A 24 -7.71 -2.20 -20.85
N PRO A 25 -6.58 -2.88 -20.58
CA PRO A 25 -6.58 -4.12 -19.82
C PRO A 25 -7.04 -3.90 -18.38
N ASP A 26 -7.69 -4.92 -17.79
CA ASP A 26 -8.07 -4.90 -16.38
C ASP A 26 -6.83 -4.66 -15.52
N ILE A 27 -6.92 -3.69 -14.60
CA ILE A 27 -5.85 -3.34 -13.68
C ILE A 27 -5.33 -4.59 -12.96
N TYR A 28 -6.22 -5.50 -12.54
CA TYR A 28 -5.83 -6.74 -11.88
C TYR A 28 -5.06 -7.71 -12.79
N GLN A 29 -5.36 -7.72 -14.09
CA GLN A 29 -4.65 -8.55 -15.07
C GLN A 29 -3.25 -8.01 -15.35
N VAL A 30 -3.12 -6.69 -15.54
CA VAL A 30 -1.81 -6.04 -15.67
C VAL A 30 -0.91 -6.36 -14.48
N PHE A 31 -1.49 -6.49 -13.27
CA PHE A 31 -0.77 -6.92 -12.06
C PHE A 31 -0.46 -8.39 -11.94
N ALA A 32 -1.34 -9.27 -12.39
CA ALA A 32 -1.01 -10.69 -12.47
C ALA A 32 0.22 -10.90 -13.38
N ASP A 33 0.32 -10.12 -14.46
CA ASP A 33 1.48 -10.19 -15.34
C ASP A 33 2.76 -9.70 -14.65
N PHE A 34 2.68 -8.71 -13.74
CA PHE A 34 3.82 -8.23 -12.94
C PHE A 34 4.45 -9.32 -12.06
N SER A 35 3.66 -10.30 -11.61
CA SER A 35 4.16 -11.40 -10.76
C SER A 35 4.65 -12.61 -11.55
N ALA A 36 4.23 -12.75 -12.81
CA ALA A 36 4.51 -13.91 -13.63
C ALA A 36 5.57 -13.67 -14.72
N GLU A 37 5.72 -12.45 -15.24
CA GLU A 37 6.51 -12.17 -16.43
C GLU A 37 7.42 -10.93 -16.30
N SER A 38 8.35 -10.77 -17.25
CA SER A 38 9.23 -9.59 -17.33
C SER A 38 8.43 -8.34 -17.70
N LEU A 39 8.78 -7.19 -17.10
CA LEU A 39 8.09 -5.92 -17.33
C LEU A 39 8.17 -5.48 -18.80
N THR A 40 7.03 -5.29 -19.44
CA THR A 40 6.98 -4.59 -20.73
C THR A 40 7.38 -3.12 -20.54
N PRO A 41 7.98 -2.47 -21.55
CA PRO A 41 8.37 -1.07 -21.45
C PRO A 41 7.20 -0.12 -21.12
N GLU A 42 6.01 -0.41 -21.64
CA GLU A 42 4.77 0.32 -21.35
C GLU A 42 4.33 0.18 -19.88
N LYS A 43 4.33 -1.03 -19.32
CA LYS A 43 4.02 -1.27 -17.91
C LYS A 43 5.06 -0.62 -16.99
N ALA A 44 6.33 -0.64 -17.38
CA ALA A 44 7.39 0.06 -16.68
C ALA A 44 7.20 1.59 -16.72
N TRP A 45 6.69 2.12 -17.83
CA TRP A 45 6.34 3.54 -17.98
C TRP A 45 5.23 3.94 -17.00
N TRP A 46 4.10 3.22 -17.01
CA TRP A 46 3.00 3.51 -16.09
C TRP A 46 3.43 3.46 -14.62
N LEU A 47 4.22 2.46 -14.23
CA LEU A 47 4.75 2.41 -12.86
C LEU A 47 5.68 3.60 -12.56
N GLY A 48 6.52 4.01 -13.51
CA GLY A 48 7.37 5.20 -13.38
C GLY A 48 6.54 6.46 -13.14
N MET A 49 5.44 6.62 -13.88
CA MET A 49 4.50 7.72 -13.72
C MET A 49 3.83 7.72 -12.34
N VAL A 50 3.31 6.57 -11.91
CA VAL A 50 2.69 6.42 -10.58
C VAL A 50 3.71 6.74 -9.47
N ARG A 51 4.94 6.25 -9.58
CA ARG A 51 6.00 6.55 -8.59
C ARG A 51 6.30 8.03 -8.49
N THR A 52 6.29 8.72 -9.63
CA THR A 52 6.53 10.16 -9.70
C THR A 52 5.44 10.93 -8.97
N VAL A 53 4.17 10.65 -9.24
CA VAL A 53 3.04 11.34 -8.57
C VAL A 53 2.88 10.96 -7.09
N CYS A 54 3.42 9.80 -6.68
CA CYS A 54 3.48 9.35 -5.28
C CYS A 54 4.74 9.82 -4.50
N GLY A 55 5.69 10.52 -5.14
CA GLY A 55 6.86 11.15 -4.49
C GLY A 55 8.10 10.25 -4.22
N ASN A 56 9.16 10.85 -3.67
CA ASN A 56 10.53 10.30 -3.49
C ASN A 56 10.64 9.00 -2.67
N THR A 57 9.58 8.58 -2.00
CA THR A 57 9.48 7.31 -1.31
C THR A 57 8.12 6.70 -1.64
N SER A 58 7.92 6.24 -2.88
CA SER A 58 6.63 5.78 -3.41
C SER A 58 6.14 4.45 -2.78
N LEU A 59 6.04 4.43 -1.46
CA LEU A 59 5.43 3.42 -0.63
C LEU A 59 4.02 3.02 -1.13
N PRO A 60 3.15 3.94 -1.60
CA PRO A 60 1.90 3.58 -2.26
C PRO A 60 2.09 2.55 -3.37
N THR A 61 2.99 2.82 -4.31
CA THR A 61 3.26 1.94 -5.45
C THR A 61 3.85 0.60 -5.00
N ASP A 62 4.75 0.62 -4.03
CA ASP A 62 5.37 -0.61 -3.52
C ASP A 62 4.35 -1.49 -2.78
N LEU A 63 3.51 -0.91 -1.91
CA LEU A 63 2.42 -1.62 -1.22
C LEU A 63 1.42 -2.20 -2.22
N PHE A 64 1.09 -1.43 -3.25
CA PHE A 64 0.19 -1.87 -4.29
C PHE A 64 0.75 -3.04 -5.10
N ILE A 65 2.02 -2.95 -5.55
CA ILE A 65 2.70 -4.06 -6.22
C ILE A 65 2.74 -5.30 -5.31
N ALA A 66 3.05 -5.14 -4.03
CA ALA A 66 3.10 -6.26 -3.09
C ALA A 66 1.73 -6.93 -2.90
N LYS A 67 0.65 -6.13 -2.77
CA LYS A 67 -0.73 -6.63 -2.72
C LYS A 67 -1.10 -7.38 -3.99
N ALA A 68 -0.80 -6.79 -5.14
CA ALA A 68 -1.28 -7.31 -6.41
C ALA A 68 -0.48 -8.54 -6.89
N SER A 69 0.83 -8.58 -6.62
CA SER A 69 1.68 -9.73 -6.93
C SER A 69 1.63 -10.84 -5.89
N CYS A 70 1.00 -10.60 -4.73
CA CYS A 70 1.05 -11.48 -3.57
C CYS A 70 2.49 -11.84 -3.13
N THR A 71 3.49 -10.98 -3.41
CA THR A 71 4.89 -11.24 -3.07
C THR A 71 5.41 -10.36 -1.93
N MET A 72 6.29 -10.94 -1.11
CA MET A 72 6.89 -10.32 0.08
C MET A 72 8.26 -9.67 -0.16
N GLY A 73 8.71 -9.53 -1.42
CA GLY A 73 10.09 -9.10 -1.74
C GLY A 73 10.51 -7.71 -1.24
N ARG A 74 9.59 -6.90 -0.68
CA ARG A 74 9.85 -5.53 -0.17
C ARG A 74 9.38 -5.28 1.27
N VAL A 75 9.20 -6.34 2.06
CA VAL A 75 8.48 -6.28 3.36
C VAL A 75 9.15 -5.43 4.43
N ASP A 76 10.47 -5.30 4.44
CA ASP A 76 11.17 -4.57 5.51
C ASP A 76 10.78 -3.09 5.55
N ARG A 77 10.65 -2.45 4.37
CA ARG A 77 10.23 -1.05 4.27
C ARG A 77 8.79 -0.83 4.76
N PHE A 78 7.89 -1.75 4.45
CA PHE A 78 6.48 -1.67 4.89
C PHE A 78 6.36 -1.82 6.39
N LYS A 79 7.11 -2.78 6.94
CA LYS A 79 7.18 -3.05 8.36
C LYS A 79 7.63 -1.83 9.15
N GLU A 80 8.73 -1.18 8.74
CA GLU A 80 9.22 0.05 9.38
C GLU A 80 8.22 1.20 9.29
N TRP A 81 7.63 1.42 8.11
CA TRP A 81 6.58 2.43 7.95
C TRP A 81 5.38 2.16 8.85
N GLY A 82 4.96 0.89 8.95
CA GLY A 82 3.86 0.48 9.82
C GLY A 82 4.16 0.79 11.29
N TYR A 83 5.40 0.55 11.75
CA TYR A 83 5.81 0.84 13.13
C TYR A 83 5.77 2.33 13.44
N LEU A 84 6.33 3.14 12.54
CA LEU A 84 6.29 4.60 12.66
C LEU A 84 4.85 5.11 12.65
N THR A 85 3.98 4.52 11.83
CA THR A 85 2.55 4.86 11.78
C THR A 85 1.85 4.53 13.09
N ALA A 86 2.08 3.34 13.65
CA ALA A 86 1.55 2.95 14.96
C ALA A 86 2.03 3.88 16.08
N ALA A 87 3.33 4.17 16.13
CA ALA A 87 3.90 5.07 17.13
C ALA A 87 3.33 6.49 17.01
N LYS A 88 3.18 7.03 15.79
CA LYS A 88 2.57 8.34 15.55
C LYS A 88 1.10 8.38 15.96
N PHE A 89 0.34 7.34 15.68
CA PHE A 89 -1.07 7.24 16.06
C PHE A 89 -1.24 7.31 17.57
N VAL A 90 -0.42 6.58 18.32
CA VAL A 90 -0.45 6.56 19.79
C VAL A 90 0.08 7.86 20.38
N GLY A 91 1.12 8.46 19.77
CA GLY A 91 1.73 9.71 20.23
C GLY A 91 1.00 11.00 19.81
N ALA A 92 -0.05 10.93 19.00
CA ALA A 92 -0.76 12.11 18.51
C ALA A 92 -1.57 12.80 19.63
N ARG A 93 -1.16 14.02 20.00
CA ARG A 93 -1.69 14.82 21.14
C ARG A 93 -3.14 15.33 21.03
N GLN A 94 -3.80 15.27 19.86
CA GLN A 94 -4.97 16.14 19.61
C GLN A 94 -6.37 15.65 20.09
N SER A 95 -6.51 14.58 20.88
CA SER A 95 -7.77 14.34 21.63
C SER A 95 -7.54 13.60 22.95
N GLU A 96 -7.06 14.36 23.93
CA GLU A 96 -6.18 13.87 24.99
C GLU A 96 -6.85 12.97 26.05
N GLN A 97 -8.18 12.98 26.23
CA GLN A 97 -8.82 12.10 27.24
C GLN A 97 -9.36 10.76 26.68
N ARG A 98 -9.90 10.73 25.46
CA ARG A 98 -10.50 9.50 24.89
C ARG A 98 -9.50 8.60 24.17
N ARG A 99 -8.40 9.15 23.63
CA ARG A 99 -7.37 8.35 22.94
C ARG A 99 -6.27 7.84 23.88
N GLN A 100 -5.81 8.65 24.83
CA GLN A 100 -4.84 8.19 25.84
C GLN A 100 -5.43 7.11 26.77
N SER A 101 -6.73 7.18 27.10
CA SER A 101 -7.41 6.08 27.81
C SER A 101 -7.54 4.79 26.99
N ARG A 102 -7.63 4.90 25.65
CA ARG A 102 -7.77 3.75 24.74
C ARG A 102 -6.49 3.01 24.46
N VAL A 103 -5.32 3.64 24.63
CA VAL A 103 -4.01 3.01 24.35
C VAL A 103 -3.04 3.16 25.52
N GLY A 104 -3.53 3.49 26.72
CA GLY A 104 -2.76 3.90 27.91
C GLY A 104 -1.69 2.94 28.43
N ALA A 105 -1.50 1.78 27.79
CA ALA A 105 -0.45 0.80 28.03
C ALA A 105 0.28 0.39 26.74
N TYR A 106 0.51 1.33 25.81
CA TYR A 106 1.27 1.04 24.60
C TYR A 106 2.68 0.54 24.91
N ARG A 107 2.98 -0.65 24.40
CA ARG A 107 4.32 -1.23 24.40
C ARG A 107 4.69 -1.59 22.97
N THR A 108 5.98 -1.45 22.66
CA THR A 108 6.51 -1.63 21.31
C THR A 108 6.34 -3.07 20.80
N ASP A 109 6.41 -4.06 21.68
CA ASP A 109 6.23 -5.48 21.36
C ASP A 109 4.87 -5.75 20.69
N TRP A 110 3.78 -5.42 21.37
CA TRP A 110 2.43 -5.67 20.85
C TRP A 110 2.01 -4.65 19.80
N GLY A 111 2.49 -3.41 19.91
CA GLY A 111 2.24 -2.36 18.93
C GLY A 111 2.84 -2.68 17.55
N HIS A 112 4.05 -3.23 17.52
CA HIS A 112 4.66 -3.71 16.29
C HIS A 112 3.91 -4.90 15.71
N GLN A 113 3.42 -5.82 16.55
CA GLN A 113 2.63 -6.95 16.05
C GLN A 113 1.26 -6.49 15.51
N ALA A 114 0.57 -5.59 16.20
CA ALA A 114 -0.68 -4.98 15.72
C ALA A 114 -0.48 -4.28 14.37
N SER A 115 0.65 -3.56 14.22
CA SER A 115 1.02 -2.93 12.96
C SER A 115 1.24 -3.93 11.82
N ARG A 116 1.99 -5.02 12.07
CA ARG A 116 2.18 -6.10 11.09
C ARG A 116 0.86 -6.74 10.68
N ASP A 117 -0.01 -7.02 11.66
CA ASP A 117 -1.33 -7.60 11.40
C ASP A 117 -2.21 -6.64 10.58
N GLY A 118 -2.11 -5.32 10.83
CA GLY A 118 -2.81 -4.29 10.05
C GLY A 118 -2.33 -4.23 8.60
N LEU A 119 -1.01 -4.26 8.38
CA LEU A 119 -0.41 -4.35 7.05
C LEU A 119 -0.85 -5.62 6.32
N ALA A 120 -0.83 -6.77 7.00
CA ALA A 120 -1.25 -8.04 6.43
C ALA A 120 -2.73 -8.01 6.00
N LEU A 121 -3.60 -7.41 6.81
CA LEU A 121 -5.01 -7.22 6.47
C LEU A 121 -5.21 -6.28 5.27
N ALA A 122 -4.42 -5.21 5.16
CA ALA A 122 -4.51 -4.30 4.01
C ALA A 122 -4.06 -4.96 2.70
N LEU A 123 -2.97 -5.73 2.76
CA LEU A 123 -2.39 -6.42 1.62
C LEU A 123 -3.25 -7.62 1.18
N TRP A 124 -3.78 -8.41 2.12
CA TRP A 124 -4.39 -9.71 1.80
C TRP A 124 -5.80 -9.93 2.36
N GLY A 125 -6.33 -9.00 3.16
CA GLY A 125 -7.66 -9.14 3.78
C GLY A 125 -8.83 -8.90 2.82
N GLY A 126 -8.68 -8.08 1.78
CA GLY A 126 -9.83 -7.58 0.99
C GLY A 126 -10.68 -8.60 0.21
N LYS A 127 -10.14 -9.78 -0.16
CA LYS A 127 -10.91 -10.88 -0.80
C LYS A 127 -11.21 -12.05 0.15
N HIS A 128 -10.78 -11.95 1.40
CA HIS A 128 -10.85 -13.04 2.39
C HIS A 128 -11.43 -12.60 3.74
N ALA A 129 -11.77 -11.32 3.88
CA ALA A 129 -12.34 -10.70 5.07
C ALA A 129 -13.85 -10.94 5.26
N ASP A 130 -14.55 -11.49 4.26
CA ASP A 130 -15.97 -11.87 4.42
C ASP A 130 -16.19 -13.02 5.43
N LEU A 131 -15.11 -13.62 5.96
CA LEU A 131 -15.17 -14.59 7.05
C LEU A 131 -14.90 -13.99 8.45
N ILE A 132 -14.80 -12.65 8.56
CA ILE A 132 -14.59 -11.97 9.86
C ILE A 132 -15.94 -11.77 10.57
N TYR A 133 -16.65 -12.85 10.86
CA TYR A 133 -17.65 -12.91 11.92
C TYR A 133 -17.66 -14.34 12.47
N ASN A 134 -17.35 -14.49 13.76
CA ASN A 134 -17.31 -15.74 14.56
C ASN A 134 -15.94 -16.38 14.86
N GLY A 135 -14.91 -15.54 15.01
CA GLY A 135 -13.90 -15.72 16.06
C GLY A 135 -13.21 -17.07 16.17
N LEU A 136 -12.27 -17.36 15.28
CA LEU A 136 -11.05 -18.08 15.66
C LEU A 136 -9.90 -17.83 14.66
N TYR A 137 -10.19 -17.82 13.36
CA TYR A 137 -9.21 -17.60 12.29
C TYR A 137 -9.87 -16.99 11.03
N VAL A 138 -9.10 -16.27 10.21
CA VAL A 138 -9.49 -15.87 8.85
C VAL A 138 -8.83 -16.85 7.89
N VAL A 139 -9.63 -17.58 7.11
CA VAL A 139 -9.13 -18.51 6.09
C VAL A 139 -9.26 -17.83 4.74
N ASN A 140 -8.15 -17.67 4.02
CA ASN A 140 -8.22 -17.34 2.61
C ASN A 140 -8.30 -18.60 1.74
N GLN A 141 -8.88 -18.47 0.53
CA GLN A 141 -9.00 -19.57 -0.44
C GLN A 141 -7.64 -20.15 -0.88
N THR A 142 -6.53 -19.47 -0.57
CA THR A 142 -5.16 -19.91 -0.87
C THR A 142 -4.46 -20.60 0.31
N GLY A 143 -5.05 -20.67 1.51
CA GLY A 143 -4.45 -21.32 2.69
C GLY A 143 -3.29 -20.55 3.34
N TRP A 144 -3.02 -19.32 2.91
CA TRP A 144 -1.90 -18.48 3.35
C TRP A 144 -2.39 -17.15 3.92
N CYS A 145 -2.82 -17.12 5.18
CA CYS A 145 -2.63 -16.01 6.13
C CYS A 145 -3.62 -16.14 7.31
N GLU A 146 -3.29 -17.02 8.26
CA GLU A 146 -3.92 -17.01 9.58
C GLU A 146 -3.39 -15.80 10.37
N VAL A 147 -3.94 -14.60 10.14
CA VAL A 147 -3.75 -13.50 11.11
C VAL A 147 -4.60 -13.87 12.33
N PRO A 148 -4.00 -14.14 13.51
CA PRO A 148 -4.78 -14.55 14.67
C PRO A 148 -5.79 -13.47 15.04
N GLY A 149 -6.97 -13.89 15.50
CA GLY A 149 -8.01 -12.94 15.90
C GLY A 149 -7.54 -11.95 16.96
N VAL A 150 -8.10 -10.73 16.96
CA VAL A 150 -7.71 -9.65 17.89
C VAL A 150 -7.70 -10.13 19.34
N GLY A 151 -8.70 -10.91 19.77
CA GLY A 151 -8.78 -11.41 21.14
C GLY A 151 -7.63 -12.36 21.51
N VAL A 152 -7.20 -13.19 20.56
CA VAL A 152 -6.06 -14.11 20.75
C VAL A 152 -4.77 -13.32 20.91
N ARG A 153 -4.54 -12.32 20.04
CA ARG A 153 -3.38 -11.42 20.12
C ARG A 153 -3.36 -10.60 21.40
N ALA A 154 -4.50 -9.99 21.74
CA ALA A 154 -4.62 -9.19 22.96
C ALA A 154 -4.28 -10.00 24.21
N LYS A 155 -4.77 -11.25 24.29
CA LYS A 155 -4.42 -12.18 25.36
C LYS A 155 -2.95 -12.59 25.34
N GLN A 156 -2.38 -12.87 24.16
CA GLN A 156 -0.96 -13.25 24.01
C GLN A 156 -0.01 -12.18 24.55
N PHE A 157 -0.34 -10.91 24.30
CA PHE A 157 0.50 -9.77 24.66
C PHE A 157 0.11 -9.09 25.97
N ASP A 158 -0.90 -9.59 26.68
CA ASP A 158 -1.42 -8.97 27.90
C ASP A 158 -1.78 -7.48 27.69
N CYS A 159 -2.59 -7.21 26.67
CA CYS A 159 -3.12 -5.89 26.38
C CYS A 159 -4.63 -5.94 26.17
N THR A 160 -5.30 -4.78 26.20
CA THR A 160 -6.75 -4.76 25.91
C THR A 160 -7.02 -5.05 24.44
N LYS A 161 -8.16 -5.68 24.15
CA LYS A 161 -8.62 -5.97 22.79
C LYS A 161 -8.77 -4.67 22.00
N GLU A 162 -9.34 -3.65 22.63
CA GLU A 162 -9.63 -2.34 22.06
C GLU A 162 -8.35 -1.60 21.68
N SER A 163 -7.32 -1.63 22.53
CA SER A 163 -6.01 -1.03 22.24
C SER A 163 -5.35 -1.71 21.04
N TYR A 164 -5.31 -3.05 21.04
CA TYR A 164 -4.71 -3.81 19.95
C TYR A 164 -5.42 -3.55 18.63
N GLN A 165 -6.76 -3.64 18.65
CA GLN A 165 -7.60 -3.40 17.47
C GLN A 165 -7.40 -1.99 16.92
N SER A 166 -7.38 -0.97 17.78
CA SER A 166 -7.26 0.43 17.34
C SER A 166 -5.96 0.67 16.57
N VAL A 167 -4.82 0.15 17.07
CA VAL A 167 -3.53 0.29 16.39
C VAL A 167 -3.51 -0.48 15.07
N ARG A 168 -4.02 -1.72 15.07
CA ARG A 168 -4.09 -2.57 13.88
C ARG A 168 -4.94 -1.93 12.78
N ASP A 169 -6.13 -1.49 13.14
CA ASP A 169 -7.11 -0.95 12.20
C ASP A 169 -6.64 0.41 11.64
N GLU A 170 -5.93 1.24 12.43
CA GLU A 170 -5.30 2.48 11.93
C GLU A 170 -4.21 2.18 10.88
N VAL A 171 -3.28 1.28 11.18
CA VAL A 171 -2.19 0.95 10.24
C VAL A 171 -2.76 0.31 8.97
N GLY A 172 -3.71 -0.62 9.12
CA GLY A 172 -4.39 -1.27 8.01
C GLY A 172 -5.20 -0.30 7.15
N GLY A 173 -5.92 0.64 7.78
CA GLY A 173 -6.67 1.70 7.09
C GLY A 173 -5.75 2.56 6.23
N ARG A 174 -4.67 3.10 6.82
CA ARG A 174 -3.71 3.91 6.06
C ARG A 174 -3.02 3.14 4.94
N ALA A 175 -2.67 1.89 5.17
CA ALA A 175 -2.07 1.06 4.12
C ALA A 175 -3.04 0.85 2.95
N ASN A 176 -4.32 0.59 3.25
CA ASN A 176 -5.36 0.50 2.22
C ASN A 176 -5.55 1.81 1.45
N ASP A 177 -5.52 2.95 2.13
CA ASP A 177 -5.63 4.26 1.47
C ASP A 177 -4.49 4.47 0.46
N LEU A 178 -3.25 4.16 0.85
CA LEU A 178 -2.08 4.28 -0.04
C LEU A 178 -2.16 3.31 -1.22
N ILE A 179 -2.64 2.09 -0.99
CA ILE A 179 -2.87 1.10 -2.04
C ILE A 179 -3.91 1.61 -3.05
N ASN A 180 -5.03 2.13 -2.55
CA ASN A 180 -6.11 2.65 -3.38
C ASN A 180 -5.68 3.89 -4.16
N GLU A 181 -4.88 4.77 -3.53
CA GLU A 181 -4.26 5.92 -4.18
C GLU A 181 -3.38 5.48 -5.36
N ALA A 182 -2.48 4.51 -5.16
CA ALA A 182 -1.63 4.00 -6.23
C ALA A 182 -2.44 3.33 -7.36
N ALA A 183 -3.48 2.56 -7.02
CA ALA A 183 -4.37 1.95 -7.99
C ALA A 183 -5.12 3.00 -8.83
N HIS A 184 -5.60 4.07 -8.19
CA HIS A 184 -6.27 5.18 -8.84
C HIS A 184 -5.34 5.88 -9.84
N TRP A 185 -4.13 6.23 -9.42
CA TRP A 185 -3.16 6.87 -10.31
C TRP A 185 -2.75 5.99 -11.48
N LEU A 186 -2.62 4.68 -11.25
CA LEU A 186 -2.35 3.76 -12.34
C LEU A 186 -3.51 3.72 -13.36
N ALA A 187 -4.75 3.67 -12.89
CA ALA A 187 -5.92 3.69 -13.78
C ALA A 187 -5.96 4.97 -14.64
N MET A 188 -5.57 6.13 -14.09
CA MET A 188 -5.41 7.35 -14.87
C MET A 188 -4.31 7.23 -15.93
N CYS A 189 -3.15 6.67 -15.56
CA CYS A 189 -2.04 6.45 -16.49
C CYS A 189 -2.42 5.54 -17.66
N MET A 190 -3.17 4.48 -17.39
CA MET A 190 -3.60 3.51 -18.40
C MET A 190 -4.73 4.05 -19.28
N SER A 191 -5.63 4.87 -18.74
CA SER A 191 -6.76 5.41 -19.49
C SER A 191 -6.43 6.65 -20.33
N GLY A 192 -5.27 7.27 -20.11
CA GLY A 192 -4.90 8.55 -20.73
C GLY A 192 -5.76 9.73 -20.25
N LYS A 193 -6.60 9.54 -19.22
CA LYS A 193 -7.52 10.55 -18.68
C LYS A 193 -6.93 11.11 -17.38
N TYR A 194 -6.16 12.18 -17.52
CA TYR A 194 -5.45 12.81 -16.41
C TYR A 194 -6.28 13.90 -15.74
N SER A 195 -6.38 13.86 -14.42
CA SER A 195 -7.00 14.93 -13.64
C SER A 195 -6.05 16.11 -13.45
N SER A 196 -6.59 17.28 -13.11
CA SER A 196 -5.77 18.44 -12.72
C SER A 196 -4.88 18.14 -11.52
N GLU A 197 -5.34 17.32 -10.57
CA GLU A 197 -4.53 16.87 -9.43
C GLU A 197 -3.37 15.98 -9.87
N PHE A 198 -3.61 15.04 -10.80
CA PHE A 198 -2.55 14.20 -11.36
C PHE A 198 -1.45 15.06 -11.99
N ILE A 199 -1.85 15.99 -12.85
CA ILE A 199 -0.96 16.91 -13.56
C ILE A 199 -0.15 17.71 -12.53
N HIS A 200 -0.83 18.34 -11.57
CA HIS A 200 -0.17 19.15 -10.55
C HIS A 200 0.88 18.35 -9.75
N ARG A 201 0.54 17.13 -9.31
CA ARG A 201 1.47 16.27 -8.57
C ARG A 201 2.64 15.82 -9.45
N TYR A 202 2.37 15.47 -10.71
CA TYR A 202 3.42 15.11 -11.66
C TYR A 202 4.42 16.26 -11.81
N GLU A 203 3.93 17.48 -12.06
CA GLU A 203 4.78 18.64 -12.25
C GLU A 203 5.57 18.99 -10.99
N LEU A 204 4.90 18.92 -9.83
CA LEU A 204 5.52 19.18 -8.53
C LEU A 204 6.67 18.22 -8.22
N TYR A 205 6.49 16.92 -8.46
CA TYR A 205 7.47 15.90 -8.07
C TYR A 205 8.50 15.58 -9.15
N SER A 206 8.14 15.73 -10.43
CA SER A 206 9.08 15.52 -11.54
C SER A 206 9.92 16.75 -11.87
N GLY A 207 9.42 17.95 -11.54
CA GLY A 207 9.99 19.22 -12.00
C GLY A 207 9.78 19.51 -13.49
N ASN A 208 9.01 18.68 -14.20
CA ASN A 208 8.69 18.84 -15.62
C ASN A 208 7.27 19.33 -15.81
N VAL A 209 6.99 20.03 -16.92
CA VAL A 209 5.64 20.43 -17.31
C VAL A 209 4.91 19.26 -17.97
N TRP A 210 3.62 19.09 -17.70
CA TRP A 210 2.79 18.08 -18.36
C TRP A 210 2.41 18.53 -19.77
N HIS A 211 2.70 17.72 -20.79
CA HIS A 211 2.48 18.08 -22.20
C HIS A 211 1.30 17.39 -22.89
N GLY A 212 0.61 16.47 -22.21
CA GLY A 212 -0.49 15.69 -22.80
C GLY A 212 0.01 14.41 -23.42
#